data_AF-U2Q2E0-F1
#
_entry.id   AF-U2Q2E0-F1
#
_cell.length_a   1.000
_cell.length_b   1.000
_cell.length_c   1.000
_cell.angle_alpha   90.00
_cell.angle_beta   90.00
_cell.angle_gamma   90.00
#
_symmetry.space_group_name_H-M   'P 1'
#
loop_
_entity.id
_entity.type
_entity.pdbx_description
1 polymer ?
#
loop_
_entity_poly.entity_id
_entity_poly.type
_entity_poly.pdbx_seq_one_letter_code
_entity_poly.pdbx_strand_id
1 'polypeptide(L)'
;MLSGCRNINSVVLRGSYQSERTSDGYIVQISIYSDENNFVEYIDNREVNKGTFDIIEGKKYNLVGDNQNIEINLDKNNSFEITIKKVNDGNPILMKNLGDLPVKFDSSFNDIEEYEKLLK
;
A
#
# COMPACT_ATOMS: atom_id res chain seq x y z
N MET A 1 8.03 -39.88 -15.98
CA MET A 1 7.10 -39.02 -15.22
C MET A 1 7.59 -37.59 -15.33
N LEU A 2 6.97 -36.78 -16.19
CA LEU A 2 7.22 -35.34 -16.21
C LEU A 2 6.36 -34.74 -15.08
N SER A 3 6.97 -34.55 -13.92
CA SER A 3 6.35 -33.83 -12.82
C SER A 3 6.17 -32.37 -13.26
N GLY A 4 4.93 -32.01 -13.57
CA GLY A 4 4.55 -30.63 -13.82
C GLY A 4 4.86 -29.78 -12.60
N CYS A 5 5.66 -28.74 -12.78
CA CYS A 5 5.64 -27.62 -11.86
C CYS A 5 4.26 -27.00 -11.95
N ARG A 6 3.38 -27.30 -10.98
CA ARG A 6 2.19 -26.49 -10.74
C ARG A 6 2.69 -25.05 -10.61
N ASN A 7 2.20 -24.15 -11.45
CA ASN A 7 2.34 -22.72 -11.20
C ASN A 7 1.71 -22.45 -9.84
N ILE A 8 2.54 -22.41 -8.80
CA ILE A 8 2.17 -21.78 -7.55
C ILE A 8 2.10 -20.31 -7.94
N ASN A 9 0.89 -19.77 -8.12
CA ASN A 9 0.68 -18.33 -8.27
C ASN A 9 1.35 -17.65 -7.07
N SER A 10 2.59 -17.25 -7.24
CA SER A 10 3.33 -16.54 -6.21
C SER A 10 2.78 -15.12 -6.22
N VAL A 11 2.02 -14.81 -5.16
CA VAL A 11 1.50 -13.46 -4.95
C VAL A 11 2.70 -12.57 -4.60
N VAL A 12 2.90 -11.53 -5.40
CA VAL A 12 3.97 -10.54 -5.27
C VAL A 12 3.35 -9.17 -5.06
N LEU A 13 4.00 -8.31 -4.27
CA LEU A 13 3.54 -6.97 -3.99
C LEU A 13 3.65 -6.12 -5.26
N ARG A 14 2.52 -5.76 -5.87
CA ARG A 14 2.45 -4.93 -7.08
C ARG A 14 1.06 -4.35 -7.30
N GLY A 15 0.96 -3.30 -8.10
CA GLY A 15 -0.31 -2.75 -8.54
C GLY A 15 -0.95 -1.84 -7.49
N SER A 16 -2.27 -1.85 -7.39
CA SER A 16 -3.02 -0.93 -6.54
C SER A 16 -3.72 -1.65 -5.39
N TYR A 17 -3.64 -1.09 -4.20
CA TYR A 17 -4.31 -1.58 -3.00
C TYR A 17 -5.17 -0.48 -2.39
N GLN A 18 -6.34 -0.83 -1.86
CA GLN A 18 -7.26 0.13 -1.24
C GLN A 18 -7.97 -0.48 -0.03
N SER A 19 -8.24 0.35 0.97
CA SER A 19 -9.08 0.01 2.10
C SER A 19 -10.57 0.17 1.79
N GLU A 20 -11.42 -0.43 2.61
CA GLU A 20 -12.78 0.12 2.77
C GLU A 20 -12.69 1.49 3.46
N ARG A 21 -13.79 2.24 3.48
CA ARG A 21 -13.84 3.48 4.27
C ARG A 21 -13.65 3.16 5.75
N THR A 22 -12.71 3.85 6.40
CA THR A 22 -12.36 3.68 7.81
C THR A 22 -13.44 4.26 8.74
N SER A 23 -13.36 3.97 10.04
CA SER A 23 -14.31 4.47 11.06
C SER A 23 -14.40 6.00 11.09
N ASP A 24 -13.29 6.67 10.84
CA ASP A 24 -13.12 8.13 10.79
C ASP A 24 -13.30 8.73 9.39
N GLY A 25 -13.72 7.93 8.40
CA GLY A 25 -14.26 8.39 7.12
C GLY A 25 -13.28 8.46 5.96
N TYR A 26 -12.02 8.09 6.15
CA TYR A 26 -10.98 8.11 5.12
C TYR A 26 -10.99 6.85 4.25
N ILE A 27 -10.46 6.98 3.04
CA ILE A 27 -10.06 5.84 2.20
C ILE A 27 -8.54 5.91 2.03
N VAL A 28 -7.85 4.82 2.37
CA VAL A 28 -6.39 4.71 2.20
C VAL A 28 -6.09 3.88 0.95
N GLN A 29 -5.12 4.33 0.16
CA GLN A 29 -4.69 3.66 -1.07
C GLN A 29 -3.17 3.58 -1.12
N ILE A 30 -2.64 2.49 -1.68
CA ILE A 30 -1.21 2.34 -1.95
C ILE A 30 -1.02 1.82 -3.37
N SER A 31 -0.20 2.52 -4.14
CA SER A 31 0.23 2.11 -5.47
C SER A 31 1.67 1.64 -5.43
N ILE A 32 1.91 0.42 -5.94
CA ILE A 32 3.21 -0.25 -5.96
C ILE A 32 3.68 -0.35 -7.41
N TYR A 33 4.76 0.36 -7.72
CA TYR A 33 5.43 0.37 -9.03
C TYR A 33 6.60 -0.61 -8.98
N SER A 34 6.31 -1.91 -9.16
CA SER A 34 7.29 -2.98 -8.97
C SER A 34 8.48 -2.92 -9.92
N ASP A 35 8.30 -2.39 -11.12
CA ASP A 35 9.39 -2.26 -12.10
C ASP A 35 10.39 -1.16 -11.73
N GLU A 36 9.98 -0.25 -10.85
CA GLU A 36 10.78 0.91 -10.39
C GLU A 36 11.17 0.81 -8.91
N ASN A 37 10.75 -0.24 -8.20
CA ASN A 37 10.86 -0.40 -6.75
C ASN A 37 10.31 0.81 -5.95
N ASN A 38 9.28 1.47 -6.47
CA ASN A 38 8.70 2.66 -5.88
C ASN A 38 7.26 2.41 -5.38
N PHE A 39 6.84 3.20 -4.41
CA PHE A 39 5.44 3.26 -3.97
C PHE A 39 4.95 4.69 -3.80
N VAL A 40 3.64 4.83 -3.85
CA VAL A 40 2.93 6.06 -3.46
C VAL A 40 1.74 5.67 -2.59
N GLU A 41 1.58 6.36 -1.47
CA GLU A 41 0.47 6.21 -0.54
C GLU A 41 -0.43 7.44 -0.62
N TYR A 42 -1.73 7.18 -0.63
CA TYR A 42 -2.77 8.19 -0.70
C TYR A 42 -3.77 8.06 0.44
N ILE A 43 -4.31 9.20 0.86
CA ILE A 43 -5.51 9.27 1.69
C ILE A 43 -6.51 10.15 0.95
N ASP A 44 -7.69 9.62 0.64
CA ASP A 44 -8.72 10.27 -0.19
C ASP A 44 -8.14 10.88 -1.48
N ASN A 45 -7.29 10.11 -2.18
CA ASN A 45 -6.59 10.49 -3.41
C ASN A 45 -5.52 11.59 -3.26
N ARG A 46 -5.19 12.09 -2.06
CA ARG A 46 -4.04 13.00 -1.83
C ARG A 46 -2.78 12.16 -1.68
N GLU A 47 -1.73 12.45 -2.46
CA GLU A 47 -0.40 11.86 -2.26
C GLU A 47 0.16 12.37 -0.93
N VAL A 48 0.20 11.50 0.08
CA VAL A 48 0.66 11.85 1.44
C VAL A 48 2.03 11.29 1.76
N ASN A 49 2.48 10.30 1.00
CA ASN A 49 3.78 9.66 1.20
C ASN A 49 4.19 8.95 -0.09
N LYS A 50 5.49 8.85 -0.32
CA LYS A 50 6.08 8.11 -1.42
C LYS A 50 7.50 7.73 -1.07
N GLY A 51 8.04 6.78 -1.80
CA GLY A 51 9.44 6.40 -1.69
C GLY A 51 9.70 5.07 -2.34
N THR A 52 10.67 4.34 -1.80
CA THR A 52 11.11 3.05 -2.34
C THR A 52 10.61 1.90 -1.47
N PHE A 53 10.62 0.69 -2.00
CA PHE A 53 10.35 -0.50 -1.19
C PHE A 53 11.34 -1.62 -1.48
N ASP A 54 11.62 -2.40 -0.46
CA ASP A 54 12.52 -3.55 -0.51
C ASP A 54 11.87 -4.80 0.10
N ILE A 55 12.30 -5.97 -0.37
CA ILE A 55 11.93 -7.25 0.22
C ILE A 55 12.84 -7.51 1.42
N ILE A 56 12.26 -7.74 2.60
CA ILE A 56 13.00 -8.14 3.79
C ILE A 56 13.24 -9.65 3.75
N GLU A 57 12.14 -10.42 3.68
CA GLU A 57 12.16 -11.88 3.69
C GLU A 57 10.83 -12.43 3.15
N GLY A 58 10.89 -13.25 2.11
CA GLY A 58 9.72 -13.95 1.56
C GLY A 58 8.61 -12.99 1.13
N LYS A 59 7.57 -12.85 1.95
CA LYS A 59 6.40 -11.99 1.70
C LYS A 59 6.36 -10.73 2.59
N LYS A 60 7.47 -10.44 3.27
CA LYS A 60 7.64 -9.24 4.08
C LYS A 60 8.38 -8.17 3.29
N TYR A 61 7.81 -6.98 3.25
CA TYR A 61 8.34 -5.83 2.53
C TYR A 61 8.47 -4.65 3.49
N ASN A 62 9.49 -3.82 3.27
CA ASN A 62 9.65 -2.54 3.93
C ASN A 62 9.48 -1.43 2.91
N LEU A 63 8.53 -0.54 3.12
CA LEU A 63 8.31 0.66 2.32
C LEU A 63 8.94 1.83 3.08
N VAL A 64 9.95 2.45 2.50
CA VAL A 64 10.66 3.59 3.08
C VAL A 64 10.18 4.85 2.39
N GLY A 65 9.36 5.63 3.09
CA GLY A 65 8.74 6.83 2.55
C GLY A 65 9.29 8.13 3.14
N ASP A 66 9.02 9.24 2.46
CA ASP A 66 9.39 10.58 2.89
C ASP A 66 8.74 10.99 4.24
N ASN A 67 7.52 10.53 4.50
CA ASN A 67 6.73 10.91 5.69
C ASN A 67 6.57 9.78 6.72
N GLN A 68 6.57 8.51 6.30
CA GLN A 68 6.55 7.34 7.19
C GLN A 68 7.08 6.09 6.49
N ASN A 69 7.47 5.09 7.29
CA ASN A 69 7.80 3.75 6.81
C ASN A 69 6.65 2.78 7.10
N ILE A 70 6.44 1.82 6.20
CA ILE A 70 5.36 0.83 6.32
C ILE A 70 5.95 -0.57 6.17
N GLU A 71 5.73 -1.42 7.16
CA GLU A 71 6.02 -2.85 7.04
C GLU A 71 4.79 -3.57 6.51
N ILE A 72 4.96 -4.32 5.43
CA ILE A 72 3.89 -5.10 4.80
C ILE A 72 4.21 -6.58 4.94
N ASN A 73 3.22 -7.35 5.40
CA ASN A 73 3.22 -8.81 5.28
C ASN A 73 2.13 -9.23 4.30
N LEU A 74 2.51 -9.65 3.09
CA LEU A 74 1.58 -9.93 2.01
C LEU A 74 0.92 -11.30 2.16
N ASP A 75 -0.40 -11.31 2.29
CA ASP A 75 -1.16 -12.54 2.46
C ASP A 75 -1.33 -13.34 1.16
N LYS A 76 -1.82 -14.57 1.31
CA LYS A 76 -2.06 -15.50 0.18
C LYS A 76 -3.15 -15.02 -0.78
N ASN A 77 -4.05 -14.15 -0.32
CA ASN A 77 -5.14 -13.54 -1.09
C ASN A 77 -4.78 -12.16 -1.67
N ASN A 78 -3.49 -11.79 -1.67
CA ASN A 78 -3.01 -10.48 -2.16
C ASN A 78 -3.62 -9.29 -1.39
N SER A 79 -3.68 -9.40 -0.08
CA SER A 79 -4.00 -8.31 0.84
C SER A 79 -2.95 -8.18 1.92
N PHE A 80 -3.00 -7.10 2.67
CA PHE A 80 -2.18 -6.91 3.87
C PHE A 80 -2.85 -5.89 4.79
N GLU A 81 -2.38 -5.79 6.02
CA GLU A 81 -2.79 -4.74 6.96
C GLU A 81 -1.69 -3.71 7.12
N ILE A 82 -2.07 -2.45 7.27
CA ILE A 82 -1.19 -1.34 7.66
C ILE A 82 -1.79 -0.61 8.86
N THR A 83 -0.98 0.17 9.56
CA THR A 83 -1.47 1.05 10.63
C THR A 83 -1.00 2.46 10.36
N ILE A 84 -1.92 3.41 10.38
CA ILE A 84 -1.63 4.84 10.28
C ILE A 84 -2.12 5.48 11.57
N LYS A 85 -1.23 6.18 12.27
CA LYS A 85 -1.43 6.56 13.68
C LYS A 85 -2.71 7.34 13.97
N LYS A 86 -3.14 8.22 13.06
CA LYS A 86 -4.35 9.05 13.22
C LYS A 86 -5.49 8.68 12.26
N VAL A 87 -5.40 7.53 11.61
CA VAL A 87 -6.47 7.03 10.73
C VAL A 87 -7.02 5.74 11.32
N ASN A 88 -8.33 5.52 11.18
CA ASN A 88 -9.03 4.33 11.69
C ASN A 88 -8.82 4.13 13.20
N ASP A 89 -8.73 5.23 13.95
CA ASP A 89 -8.43 5.25 15.39
C ASP A 89 -7.11 4.54 15.76
N GLY A 90 -6.16 4.49 14.82
CA GLY A 90 -4.89 3.78 14.98
C GLY A 90 -5.01 2.25 14.92
N ASN A 91 -6.18 1.72 14.56
CA ASN A 91 -6.39 0.29 14.36
C ASN A 91 -5.90 -0.15 12.96
N PRO A 92 -5.52 -1.44 12.80
CA PRO A 92 -5.13 -1.97 11.50
C PRO A 92 -6.18 -1.72 10.41
N ILE A 93 -5.70 -1.36 9.22
CA ILE A 93 -6.49 -1.08 8.03
C ILE A 93 -6.18 -2.18 7.01
N LEU A 94 -7.21 -2.95 6.64
CA LEU A 94 -7.08 -3.99 5.62
C LEU A 94 -7.01 -3.36 4.23
N MET A 95 -5.92 -3.64 3.52
CA MET A 95 -5.64 -3.20 2.16
C MET A 95 -5.88 -4.36 1.19
N LYS A 96 -6.86 -4.23 0.31
CA LYS A 96 -7.18 -5.24 -0.71
C LYS A 96 -6.59 -4.85 -2.05
N ASN A 97 -6.00 -5.80 -2.78
CA ASN A 97 -5.55 -5.56 -4.15
C ASN A 97 -6.76 -5.28 -5.06
N LEU A 98 -6.72 -4.18 -5.80
CA LEU A 98 -7.70 -3.80 -6.81
C LEU A 98 -7.28 -4.24 -8.23
N GLY A 99 -5.99 -4.51 -8.43
CA GLY A 99 -5.44 -5.00 -9.68
C GLY A 99 -3.91 -4.91 -9.71
N ASP A 100 -3.34 -5.50 -10.76
CA ASP A 100 -1.88 -5.57 -10.96
C ASP A 100 -1.27 -4.27 -11.51
N LEU A 101 -2.10 -3.31 -11.93
CA LEU A 101 -1.64 -2.02 -12.45
C LEU A 101 -1.69 -0.96 -11.35
N PRO A 102 -0.61 -0.20 -11.12
CA PRO A 102 -0.62 0.90 -10.17
C PRO A 102 -1.45 2.06 -10.70
N VAL A 103 -2.17 2.74 -9.82
CA VAL A 103 -2.98 3.92 -10.13
C VAL A 103 -2.28 5.16 -9.60
N LYS A 104 -2.25 6.22 -10.41
CA LYS A 104 -1.77 7.53 -9.97
C LYS A 104 -2.91 8.53 -10.00
N PHE A 105 -3.00 9.36 -8.96
CA PHE A 105 -3.92 10.50 -8.92
C PHE A 105 -3.13 11.78 -9.22
N ASP A 106 -3.33 12.37 -10.39
CA ASP A 106 -2.62 13.59 -10.83
C ASP A 106 -3.33 14.90 -10.43
N SER A 107 -4.27 14.84 -9.49
CA SER A 107 -5.00 16.04 -9.04
C SER A 107 -4.15 16.86 -8.07
N SER A 108 -4.02 18.16 -8.34
CA SER A 108 -3.44 19.12 -7.41
C SER A 108 -4.48 19.47 -6.35
N PHE A 109 -4.21 19.12 -5.09
CA PHE A 109 -5.02 19.53 -3.96
C PHE A 109 -4.27 20.55 -3.10
N ASN A 110 -4.98 21.56 -2.59
CA ASN A 110 -4.39 22.58 -1.73
C ASN A 110 -4.32 22.15 -0.24
N ASP A 111 -4.87 20.99 0.09
CA ASP A 111 -5.00 20.46 1.45
C ASP A 111 -4.05 19.29 1.75
N ILE A 112 -3.09 19.00 0.87
CA ILE A 112 -2.16 17.85 1.02
C ILE A 112 -1.45 17.87 2.39
N GLU A 113 -0.98 19.04 2.82
CA GLU A 113 -0.30 19.20 4.12
C GLU A 113 -1.20 18.86 5.32
N GLU A 114 -2.53 18.95 5.19
CA GLU A 114 -3.46 18.53 6.24
C GLU A 114 -3.54 17.00 6.33
N TYR A 115 -3.53 16.33 5.18
CA TYR A 115 -3.54 14.87 5.10
C TYR A 115 -2.20 14.24 5.49
N GLU A 116 -1.06 14.87 5.17
CA GLU A 116 0.26 14.40 5.63
C GLU A 116 0.38 14.38 7.17
N LYS A 117 -0.35 15.26 7.88
CA LYS A 117 -0.37 15.29 9.35
C LYS A 117 -1.06 14.07 9.96
N LEU A 118 -1.83 13.30 9.18
CA LEU A 118 -2.45 12.05 9.62
C LEU A 118 -1.41 10.93 9.86
N LEU A 119 -0.23 11.05 9.24
CA LEU A 119 0.85 10.06 9.34
C LEU A 119 1.72 10.24 10.60
N LYS A 120 1.59 11.36 11.33
CA LYS A 120 2.51 11.79 12.42
C LYS A 120 1.89 11.73 13.81
#